data_AF-A0A5J4X2L6-F1
#
_entry.id   AF-A0A5J4X2L6-F1
#
_cell.length_a   1.000
_cell.length_b   1.000
_cell.length_c   1.000
_cell.angle_alpha   90.00
_cell.angle_beta   90.00
_cell.angle_gamma   90.00
#
_symmetry.space_group_name_H-M   'P 1'
#
loop_
_entity.id
_entity.type
_entity.pdbx_description
1 polymer ?
#
loop_
_entity_poly.entity_id
_entity_poly.type
_entity_poly.pdbx_seq_one_letter_code
_entity_poly.pdbx_strand_id
1 'polypeptide(L)'
;MVLILEIQIQYIFNVRGDITGGGFFHPKDSSGNWVNPFDYKFSGGQGGRDYYDENNGWTYRWDVQHNTKELIRMMGGSEAFCESLDQLFREPLGRTRSSFYSQWPDQTANVGQFTMANEPSMHIPYLYCYAGQPWKTQKRVRSLVEQWFRNDVAGVPGDEDGGGLSAFVVFSMIGFYPVGVGQDVYVIGSPFFPKVKLDLGQRTKEIINRIKKEQGDNNEDSNADNHVYLEIEAQNVSHDNKYIRSATFNGKDWDKCWFTYSDIENGGKFVFVMGNKANREWGTSPLPPSAEDY
;
A
#
# COMPACT_ATOMS: atom_id res chain seq x y z
N MET A 1 -4.83 -15.47 -19.00
CA MET A 1 -5.51 -14.28 -18.45
C MET A 1 -4.52 -13.15 -18.18
N VAL A 2 -3.37 -13.41 -17.53
CA VAL A 2 -2.27 -12.45 -17.31
C VAL A 2 -1.79 -11.78 -18.60
N LEU A 3 -1.53 -12.56 -19.65
CA LEU A 3 -1.07 -12.03 -20.95
C LEU A 3 -2.05 -11.02 -21.59
N ILE A 4 -3.36 -11.17 -21.37
CA ILE A 4 -4.39 -10.27 -21.97
C ILE A 4 -4.43 -8.92 -21.24
N LEU A 5 -4.21 -8.92 -19.91
CA LEU A 5 -4.12 -7.71 -19.10
C LEU A 5 -2.81 -6.95 -19.33
N GLU A 6 -1.67 -7.65 -19.42
CA GLU A 6 -0.36 -7.05 -19.74
C GLU A 6 -0.38 -6.35 -21.10
N ILE A 7 -0.98 -7.02 -22.09
CA ILE A 7 -1.21 -6.45 -23.42
C ILE A 7 -2.03 -5.16 -23.27
N GLN A 8 -3.17 -5.15 -22.59
CA GLN A 8 -4.03 -3.95 -22.45
C GLN A 8 -3.38 -2.76 -21.72
N ILE A 9 -2.60 -2.98 -20.67
CA ILE A 9 -1.93 -1.91 -19.90
C ILE A 9 -0.95 -1.14 -20.79
N GLN A 10 -0.15 -1.83 -21.60
CA GLN A 10 0.79 -1.21 -22.53
C GLN A 10 0.10 -0.38 -23.63
N TYR A 11 -1.18 -0.65 -23.96
CA TYR A 11 -1.92 0.10 -24.98
C TYR A 11 -2.44 1.47 -24.53
N ILE A 12 -2.53 1.71 -23.22
CA ILE A 12 -3.08 2.97 -22.66
C ILE A 12 -2.11 3.71 -21.74
N PHE A 13 -1.00 3.09 -21.33
CA PHE A 13 0.02 3.76 -20.54
C PHE A 13 0.93 4.62 -21.44
N ASN A 14 0.87 5.93 -21.26
CA ASN A 14 1.63 6.88 -22.05
C ASN A 14 3.09 6.96 -21.55
N VAL A 15 3.93 6.03 -22.01
CA VAL A 15 5.37 5.96 -21.66
C VAL A 15 6.18 7.06 -22.35
N ARG A 16 5.76 7.51 -23.54
CA ARG A 16 6.48 8.50 -24.34
C ARG A 16 5.95 9.89 -24.00
N GLY A 17 6.78 10.73 -23.40
CA GLY A 17 6.47 12.14 -23.11
C GLY A 17 6.17 13.04 -24.32
N ASP A 18 5.81 12.48 -25.47
CA ASP A 18 5.45 13.20 -26.70
C ASP A 18 4.07 13.88 -26.59
N ILE A 19 3.26 13.49 -25.60
CA ILE A 19 1.94 14.06 -25.35
C ILE A 19 1.84 14.38 -23.84
N THR A 20 2.36 15.55 -23.46
CA THR A 20 2.11 16.24 -22.17
C THR A 20 2.34 15.45 -20.87
N GLY A 21 3.56 14.95 -20.64
CA GLY A 21 4.00 14.39 -19.37
C GLY A 21 3.86 12.87 -19.30
N GLY A 22 4.99 12.16 -19.37
CA GLY A 22 5.00 10.69 -19.39
C GLY A 22 4.52 10.02 -18.09
N GLY A 23 4.15 8.75 -18.21
CA GLY A 23 3.83 7.86 -17.08
C GLY A 23 2.40 7.94 -16.55
N PHE A 24 1.43 8.28 -17.40
CA PHE A 24 0.00 8.31 -17.06
C PHE A 24 -0.81 7.38 -17.97
N PHE A 25 -1.92 6.84 -17.46
CA PHE A 25 -2.94 6.22 -18.30
C PHE A 25 -3.73 7.29 -19.04
N HIS A 26 -3.71 7.21 -20.37
CA HIS A 26 -4.37 8.15 -21.26
C HIS A 26 -5.55 7.47 -21.97
N PRO A 27 -6.73 8.09 -22.05
CA PRO A 27 -7.89 7.44 -22.65
C PRO A 27 -7.85 7.44 -24.18
N LYS A 28 -8.49 6.43 -24.77
CA LYS A 28 -8.76 6.34 -26.21
C LYS A 28 -10.27 6.36 -26.46
N ASP A 29 -10.68 6.95 -27.58
CA ASP A 29 -12.07 6.90 -28.04
C ASP A 29 -12.44 5.51 -28.59
N SER A 30 -13.71 5.34 -28.96
CA SER A 30 -14.22 4.09 -29.53
C SER A 30 -13.60 3.72 -30.89
N SER A 31 -12.92 4.67 -31.54
CA SER A 31 -12.17 4.45 -32.78
C SER A 31 -10.68 4.13 -32.53
N GLY A 32 -10.25 4.11 -31.26
CA GLY A 32 -8.87 3.82 -30.84
C GLY A 32 -7.94 5.03 -30.88
N ASN A 33 -8.44 6.24 -31.14
CA ASN A 33 -7.64 7.46 -31.15
C ASN A 33 -7.47 8.00 -29.72
N TRP A 34 -6.31 8.58 -29.42
CA TRP A 34 -6.08 9.27 -28.15
C TRP A 34 -6.98 10.51 -28.02
N VAL A 35 -7.64 10.65 -26.88
CA VAL A 35 -8.50 11.79 -26.59
C VAL A 35 -7.64 13.04 -26.38
N ASN A 36 -7.84 14.08 -27.19
CA ASN A 36 -7.08 15.33 -27.09
C ASN A 36 -7.98 16.57 -27.30
N PRO A 37 -7.72 17.69 -26.59
CA PRO A 37 -6.74 17.85 -25.52
C PRO A 37 -7.14 17.11 -24.24
N PHE A 38 -6.17 16.72 -23.42
CA PHE A 38 -6.41 16.01 -22.15
C PHE A 38 -5.59 16.62 -21.00
N ASP A 39 -6.26 16.94 -19.90
CA ASP A 39 -5.64 17.38 -18.66
C ASP A 39 -5.81 16.31 -17.59
N TYR A 40 -4.71 15.68 -17.17
CA TYR A 40 -4.71 14.61 -16.18
C TYR A 40 -5.25 15.01 -14.79
N LYS A 41 -5.46 16.30 -14.51
CA LYS A 41 -6.08 16.78 -13.27
C LYS A 41 -7.57 17.10 -13.41
N PHE A 42 -8.04 17.43 -14.62
CA PHE A 42 -9.36 18.07 -14.80
C PHE A 42 -10.22 17.52 -15.93
N SER A 43 -9.67 16.74 -16.86
CA SER A 43 -10.49 16.02 -17.84
C SER A 43 -11.28 14.89 -17.17
N GLY A 44 -12.46 14.58 -17.69
CA GLY A 44 -13.33 13.53 -17.17
C GLY A 44 -14.68 14.00 -16.61
N GLY A 45 -14.99 15.30 -16.66
CA GLY A 45 -16.27 15.80 -16.16
C GLY A 45 -16.38 15.77 -14.63
N GLN A 46 -17.61 15.71 -14.11
CA GLN A 46 -17.90 15.70 -12.68
C GLN A 46 -17.43 14.38 -12.05
N GLY A 47 -16.48 14.47 -11.10
CA GLY A 47 -15.83 13.31 -10.49
C GLY A 47 -15.00 12.47 -11.47
N GLY A 48 -14.64 13.00 -12.65
CA GLY A 48 -13.77 12.29 -13.60
C GLY A 48 -14.42 11.14 -14.38
N ARG A 49 -15.73 10.95 -14.20
CA ARG A 49 -16.51 9.78 -14.64
C ARG A 49 -16.57 9.54 -16.15
N ASP A 50 -16.10 10.46 -16.98
CA ASP A 50 -15.99 10.19 -18.43
C ASP A 50 -14.77 9.30 -18.77
N TYR A 51 -13.72 9.27 -17.93
CA TYR A 51 -12.45 8.56 -18.24
C TYR A 51 -11.81 7.84 -17.05
N TYR A 52 -12.08 8.30 -15.83
CA TYR A 52 -11.66 7.73 -14.57
C TYR A 52 -12.92 7.50 -13.71
N ASP A 53 -12.74 7.17 -12.42
CA ASP A 53 -13.86 7.12 -11.48
C ASP A 53 -13.47 7.79 -10.16
N GLU A 54 -14.21 8.84 -9.79
CA GLU A 54 -14.10 9.63 -8.54
C GLU A 54 -12.78 10.41 -8.33
N ASN A 55 -11.72 10.00 -9.00
CA ASN A 55 -10.38 10.55 -8.97
C ASN A 55 -9.89 10.90 -10.38
N ASN A 56 -8.70 11.50 -10.45
CA ASN A 56 -8.10 11.93 -11.70
C ASN A 56 -6.90 11.04 -12.10
N GLY A 57 -6.21 11.41 -13.19
CA GLY A 57 -5.08 10.66 -13.72
C GLY A 57 -3.88 10.58 -12.78
N TRP A 58 -3.73 11.51 -11.82
CA TRP A 58 -2.67 11.45 -10.82
C TRP A 58 -2.87 10.32 -9.81
N THR A 59 -4.11 9.89 -9.56
CA THR A 59 -4.42 8.70 -8.76
C THR A 59 -4.32 7.43 -9.61
N TYR A 60 -5.00 7.39 -10.75
CA TYR A 60 -5.11 6.16 -11.54
C TYR A 60 -3.82 5.69 -12.19
N ARG A 61 -2.81 6.57 -12.38
CA ARG A 61 -1.50 6.17 -12.91
C ARG A 61 -0.78 5.10 -12.08
N TRP A 62 -1.22 4.85 -10.83
CA TRP A 62 -0.65 3.88 -9.91
C TRP A 62 -1.43 2.56 -9.84
N ASP A 63 -2.51 2.42 -10.61
CA ASP A 63 -3.46 1.32 -10.48
C ASP A 63 -3.02 0.06 -11.27
N VAL A 64 -1.82 -0.44 -10.93
CA VAL A 64 -1.23 -1.66 -11.53
C VAL A 64 -0.72 -2.59 -10.42
N GLN A 65 -1.52 -2.75 -9.37
CA GLN A 65 -1.14 -3.50 -8.15
C GLN A 65 -0.62 -4.91 -8.46
N HIS A 66 -1.29 -5.61 -9.40
CA HIS A 66 -0.93 -6.96 -9.79
C HIS A 66 0.43 -7.07 -10.52
N ASN A 67 0.89 -6.01 -11.20
CA ASN A 67 2.15 -6.01 -11.94
C ASN A 67 2.95 -4.71 -11.73
N THR A 68 3.20 -4.37 -10.47
CA THR A 68 3.90 -3.13 -10.09
C THR A 68 5.33 -3.10 -10.64
N LYS A 69 5.98 -4.25 -10.79
CA LYS A 69 7.33 -4.37 -11.40
C LYS A 69 7.37 -3.84 -12.83
N GLU A 70 6.37 -4.18 -13.66
CA GLU A 70 6.29 -3.65 -15.02
C GLU A 70 5.96 -2.16 -15.04
N LEU A 71 5.08 -1.69 -14.14
CA LEU A 71 4.84 -0.24 -13.98
C LEU A 71 6.13 0.51 -13.65
N ILE A 72 6.96 0.00 -12.73
CA ILE A 72 8.26 0.58 -12.39
C ILE A 72 9.17 0.64 -13.63
N ARG A 73 9.25 -0.43 -14.43
CA ARG A 73 10.03 -0.45 -15.67
C ARG A 73 9.53 0.58 -16.68
N MET A 74 8.22 0.63 -16.92
CA MET A 74 7.59 1.60 -17.82
C MET A 74 7.80 3.05 -17.37
N MET A 75 7.93 3.30 -16.07
CA MET A 75 8.20 4.62 -15.50
C MET A 75 9.70 4.98 -15.44
N GLY A 76 10.58 4.16 -16.03
CA GLY A 76 12.01 4.45 -16.12
C GLY A 76 12.85 3.88 -14.97
N GLY A 77 12.33 2.89 -14.25
CA GLY A 77 13.02 2.21 -13.14
C GLY A 77 12.72 2.81 -11.76
N SER A 78 13.26 2.16 -10.72
CA SER A 78 12.90 2.45 -9.32
C SER A 78 13.11 3.90 -8.89
N GLU A 79 14.17 4.56 -9.35
CA GLU A 79 14.47 5.94 -9.00
C GLU A 79 13.45 6.92 -9.62
N ALA A 80 13.19 6.83 -10.92
CA ALA A 80 12.21 7.66 -11.61
C ALA A 80 10.78 7.41 -11.11
N PHE A 81 10.46 6.16 -10.78
CA PHE A 81 9.21 5.78 -10.13
C PHE A 81 9.06 6.45 -8.76
N CYS A 82 10.09 6.40 -7.90
CA CYS A 82 10.07 7.05 -6.60
C CYS A 82 9.99 8.57 -6.68
N GLU A 83 10.65 9.19 -7.66
CA GLU A 83 10.53 10.64 -7.89
C GLU A 83 9.10 11.00 -8.33
N SER A 84 8.48 10.17 -9.17
CA SER A 84 7.09 10.36 -9.58
C SER A 84 6.11 10.20 -8.41
N LEU A 85 6.35 9.25 -7.51
CA LEU A 85 5.60 9.12 -6.25
C LEU A 85 5.83 10.33 -5.34
N ASP A 86 7.05 10.83 -5.21
CA ASP A 86 7.32 12.04 -4.43
C ASP A 86 6.65 13.27 -5.05
N GLN A 87 6.57 13.34 -6.38
CA GLN A 87 5.87 14.39 -7.10
C GLN A 87 4.36 14.36 -6.83
N LEU A 88 3.72 13.19 -6.76
CA LEU A 88 2.29 13.07 -6.41
C LEU A 88 1.96 13.85 -5.12
N PHE A 89 2.80 13.70 -4.09
CA PHE A 89 2.58 14.35 -2.79
C PHE A 89 2.95 15.84 -2.77
N ARG A 90 3.60 16.36 -3.82
CA ARG A 90 4.04 17.76 -3.94
C ARG A 90 3.25 18.55 -5.00
N GLU A 91 2.62 17.86 -5.93
CA GLU A 91 1.93 18.48 -7.06
C GLU A 91 0.73 19.31 -6.57
N PRO A 92 0.63 20.60 -6.92
CA PRO A 92 -0.49 21.43 -6.50
C PRO A 92 -1.82 20.97 -7.15
N LEU A 93 -2.93 21.26 -6.47
CA LEU A 93 -4.28 21.02 -6.99
C LEU A 93 -4.53 21.71 -8.34
N GLY A 94 -3.81 22.80 -8.64
CA GLY A 94 -3.92 23.54 -9.90
C GLY A 94 -5.10 24.52 -9.97
N ARG A 95 -6.01 24.47 -8.99
CA ARG A 95 -7.14 25.39 -8.80
C ARG A 95 -7.34 25.67 -7.30
N THR A 96 -8.26 26.58 -6.98
CA THR A 96 -8.69 26.79 -5.59
C THR A 96 -9.34 25.53 -5.04
N ARG A 97 -9.22 25.28 -3.73
CA ARG A 97 -9.84 24.11 -3.08
C ARG A 97 -11.34 24.01 -3.36
N SER A 98 -12.06 25.14 -3.30
CA SER A 98 -13.49 25.17 -3.59
C SER A 98 -13.77 24.71 -5.02
N SER A 99 -13.06 25.24 -6.03
CA SER A 99 -13.25 24.81 -7.41
C SER A 99 -12.83 23.36 -7.65
N PHE A 100 -11.78 22.90 -6.97
CA PHE A 100 -11.31 21.52 -7.07
C PHE A 100 -12.36 20.56 -6.50
N TYR A 101 -12.81 20.76 -5.26
CA TYR A 101 -13.80 19.89 -4.61
C TYR A 101 -15.20 19.98 -5.23
N SER A 102 -15.54 21.09 -5.89
CA SER A 102 -16.76 21.13 -6.68
C SER A 102 -16.74 20.14 -7.84
N GLN A 103 -15.58 19.92 -8.47
CA GLN A 103 -15.44 18.92 -9.53
C GLN A 103 -15.12 17.52 -8.97
N TRP A 104 -14.33 17.44 -7.89
CA TRP A 104 -13.82 16.23 -7.26
C TRP A 104 -14.30 16.12 -5.81
N PRO A 105 -15.61 15.89 -5.57
CA PRO A 105 -16.17 15.86 -4.22
C PRO A 105 -15.60 14.71 -3.39
N ASP A 106 -15.23 13.62 -4.04
CA ASP A 106 -14.76 12.38 -3.43
C ASP A 106 -13.23 12.42 -3.18
N GLN A 107 -12.53 13.44 -3.69
CA GLN A 107 -11.07 13.56 -3.62
C GLN A 107 -10.61 14.59 -2.56
N THR A 108 -11.14 14.50 -1.34
CA THR A 108 -10.80 15.41 -0.21
C THR A 108 -9.48 15.00 0.48
N ALA A 109 -9.15 15.62 1.63
CA ALA A 109 -7.97 15.28 2.43
C ALA A 109 -6.64 15.20 1.65
N ASN A 110 -6.44 16.13 0.70
CA ASN A 110 -5.30 16.02 -0.21
C ASN A 110 -3.96 16.36 0.45
N VAL A 111 -2.94 15.62 0.03
CA VAL A 111 -1.52 15.95 0.20
C VAL A 111 -0.91 16.03 -1.19
N GLY A 112 -0.82 17.24 -1.74
CA GLY A 112 -0.56 17.41 -3.18
C GLY A 112 -1.77 16.96 -4.01
N GLN A 113 -1.54 16.05 -4.96
CA GLN A 113 -2.60 15.39 -5.73
C GLN A 113 -3.07 14.06 -5.11
N PHE A 114 -2.34 13.51 -4.13
CA PHE A 114 -2.80 12.33 -3.38
C PHE A 114 -4.02 12.69 -2.51
N THR A 115 -5.02 11.81 -2.44
CA THR A 115 -6.13 11.87 -1.48
C THR A 115 -6.03 10.74 -0.46
N MET A 116 -6.32 11.02 0.81
CA MET A 116 -6.50 9.97 1.82
C MET A 116 -7.97 9.57 2.00
N ALA A 117 -8.89 10.25 1.32
CA ALA A 117 -10.33 10.16 1.55
C ALA A 117 -11.06 9.15 0.64
N ASN A 118 -10.36 8.48 -0.27
CA ASN A 118 -10.98 7.63 -1.28
C ASN A 118 -10.04 6.45 -1.66
N GLU A 119 -10.63 5.30 -1.94
CA GLU A 119 -10.03 3.96 -1.99
C GLU A 119 -8.96 3.76 -3.07
N PRO A 120 -9.10 4.26 -4.31
CA PRO A 120 -8.09 4.12 -5.36
C PRO A 120 -6.73 4.72 -4.99
N SER A 121 -6.64 5.51 -3.93
CA SER A 121 -5.37 6.07 -3.45
C SER A 121 -4.70 5.26 -2.34
N MET A 122 -5.42 4.39 -1.63
CA MET A 122 -4.96 3.80 -0.37
C MET A 122 -3.68 2.97 -0.48
N HIS A 123 -3.48 2.27 -1.59
CA HIS A 123 -2.30 1.43 -1.81
C HIS A 123 -1.04 2.23 -2.18
N ILE A 124 -1.20 3.44 -2.72
CA ILE A 124 -0.11 4.23 -3.31
C ILE A 124 1.08 4.44 -2.35
N PRO A 125 0.90 4.78 -1.05
CA PRO A 125 2.01 4.98 -0.12
C PRO A 125 2.88 3.74 0.07
N TYR A 126 2.34 2.53 -0.18
CA TYR A 126 3.05 1.26 -0.06
C TYR A 126 3.91 0.93 -1.30
N LEU A 127 3.70 1.63 -2.42
CA LEU A 127 4.44 1.36 -3.66
C LEU A 127 5.94 1.69 -3.57
N TYR A 128 6.39 2.49 -2.60
CA TYR A 128 7.83 2.66 -2.37
C TYR A 128 8.52 1.34 -1.96
N CYS A 129 7.81 0.40 -1.34
CA CYS A 129 8.37 -0.92 -1.03
C CYS A 129 8.69 -1.70 -2.31
N TYR A 130 7.83 -1.63 -3.33
CA TYR A 130 8.07 -2.24 -4.64
C TYR A 130 9.23 -1.60 -5.40
N ALA A 131 9.59 -0.36 -5.08
CA ALA A 131 10.73 0.34 -5.67
C ALA A 131 11.99 0.30 -4.77
N GLY A 132 12.01 -0.52 -3.72
CA GLY A 132 13.18 -0.70 -2.84
C GLY A 132 13.47 0.49 -1.92
N GLN A 133 12.46 1.30 -1.60
CA GLN A 133 12.59 2.44 -0.67
C GLN A 133 11.57 2.37 0.49
N PRO A 134 11.51 1.27 1.26
CA PRO A 134 10.47 1.06 2.29
C PRO A 134 10.45 2.13 3.39
N TRP A 135 11.56 2.81 3.67
CA TRP A 135 11.58 3.93 4.61
C TRP A 135 10.69 5.10 4.17
N LYS A 136 10.44 5.27 2.88
CA LYS A 136 9.47 6.26 2.38
C LYS A 136 8.03 5.81 2.67
N THR A 137 7.70 4.53 2.48
CA THR A 137 6.42 3.94 2.92
C THR A 137 6.19 4.19 4.41
N GLN A 138 7.16 3.81 5.25
CA GLN A 138 7.11 3.98 6.72
C GLN A 138 6.79 5.43 7.11
N LYS A 139 7.53 6.40 6.54
CA LYS A 139 7.29 7.82 6.79
C LYS A 139 5.89 8.24 6.32
N ARG A 140 5.50 7.85 5.11
CA ARG A 140 4.30 8.35 4.45
C ARG A 140 3.04 7.82 5.11
N VAL A 141 2.96 6.52 5.35
CA VAL A 141 1.82 5.89 6.04
C VAL A 141 1.63 6.47 7.43
N ARG A 142 2.70 6.60 8.22
CA ARG A 142 2.66 7.22 9.56
C ARG A 142 2.08 8.63 9.52
N SER A 143 2.61 9.48 8.64
CA SER A 143 2.14 10.86 8.52
C SER A 143 0.71 10.96 7.98
N LEU A 144 0.30 10.14 7.01
CA LEU A 144 -1.05 10.18 6.45
C LEU A 144 -2.10 9.74 7.46
N VAL A 145 -1.85 8.66 8.19
CA VAL A 145 -2.78 8.17 9.21
C VAL A 145 -2.89 9.17 10.36
N GLU A 146 -1.76 9.68 10.89
CA GLU A 146 -1.75 10.68 11.96
C GLU A 146 -2.43 12.00 11.56
N GLN A 147 -2.30 12.41 10.31
CA GLN A 147 -2.85 13.68 9.83
C GLN A 147 -4.37 13.62 9.59
N TRP A 148 -4.86 12.52 9.03
CA TRP A 148 -6.21 12.46 8.47
C TRP A 148 -7.22 11.64 9.27
N PHE A 149 -6.76 10.71 10.10
CA PHE A 149 -7.64 9.89 10.93
C PHE A 149 -7.56 10.34 12.39
N ARG A 150 -8.66 10.88 12.91
CA ARG A 150 -8.76 11.41 14.28
C ARG A 150 -9.77 10.62 15.10
N ASN A 151 -9.70 10.77 16.41
CA ASN A 151 -10.64 10.17 17.36
C ASN A 151 -11.81 11.10 17.71
N ASP A 152 -12.17 12.03 16.82
CA ASP A 152 -13.28 12.96 16.97
C ASP A 152 -14.36 12.75 15.90
N VAL A 153 -15.46 13.50 16.01
CA VAL A 153 -16.64 13.39 15.12
C VAL A 153 -16.35 13.71 13.66
N ALA A 154 -15.20 14.33 13.36
CA ALA A 154 -14.75 14.62 12.01
C ALA A 154 -13.45 13.85 11.71
N GLY A 155 -13.31 12.65 12.29
CA GLY A 155 -12.12 11.83 12.26
C GLY A 155 -11.97 10.92 11.05
N VAL A 156 -12.93 10.94 10.13
CA VAL A 156 -12.87 10.22 8.85
C VAL A 156 -12.75 11.27 7.73
N PRO A 157 -11.72 11.20 6.87
CA PRO A 157 -11.42 12.25 5.89
C PRO A 157 -12.36 12.28 4.67
N GLY A 158 -13.07 11.19 4.40
CA GLY A 158 -13.99 10.99 3.28
C GLY A 158 -15.16 10.09 3.68
N ASP A 159 -15.78 9.47 2.70
CA ASP A 159 -16.80 8.45 2.95
C ASP A 159 -16.15 7.23 3.64
N GLU A 160 -16.92 6.50 4.47
CA GLU A 160 -16.37 5.37 5.25
C GLU A 160 -16.30 4.07 4.43
N ASP A 161 -17.17 4.00 3.41
CA ASP A 161 -17.26 2.93 2.41
C ASP A 161 -17.34 1.52 2.98
N GLY A 162 -18.24 1.36 3.96
CA GLY A 162 -18.65 0.06 4.49
C GLY A 162 -17.53 -0.71 5.17
N GLY A 163 -16.57 0.00 5.77
CA GLY A 163 -15.38 -0.55 6.40
C GLY A 163 -14.09 -0.32 5.63
N GLY A 164 -14.11 0.21 4.40
CA GLY A 164 -12.92 0.39 3.56
C GLY A 164 -11.84 1.24 4.22
N LEU A 165 -12.19 2.47 4.63
CA LEU A 165 -11.26 3.37 5.30
C LEU A 165 -10.85 2.86 6.68
N SER A 166 -11.80 2.32 7.44
CA SER A 166 -11.54 1.75 8.77
C SER A 166 -10.56 0.58 8.70
N ALA A 167 -10.72 -0.33 7.74
CA ALA A 167 -9.81 -1.45 7.51
C ALA A 167 -8.41 -0.98 7.11
N PHE A 168 -8.31 0.04 6.24
CA PHE A 168 -7.02 0.64 5.89
C PHE A 168 -6.28 1.16 7.13
N VAL A 169 -6.98 1.85 8.03
CA VAL A 169 -6.39 2.34 9.28
C VAL A 169 -5.93 1.18 10.16
N VAL A 170 -6.76 0.16 10.36
CA VAL A 170 -6.41 -1.02 11.17
C VAL A 170 -5.15 -1.69 10.64
N PHE A 171 -5.13 -2.07 9.36
CA PHE A 171 -3.96 -2.69 8.72
C PHE A 171 -2.70 -1.81 8.82
N SER A 172 -2.83 -0.53 8.45
CA SER A 172 -1.71 0.41 8.50
C SER A 172 -1.17 0.60 9.93
N MET A 173 -2.05 0.61 10.94
CA MET A 173 -1.66 0.79 12.34
C MET A 173 -0.98 -0.43 12.96
N ILE A 174 -1.43 -1.65 12.61
CA ILE A 174 -0.75 -2.88 13.05
C ILE A 174 0.60 -3.06 12.35
N GLY A 175 0.79 -2.46 11.17
CA GLY A 175 2.09 -2.29 10.52
C GLY A 175 2.25 -2.94 9.15
N PHE A 176 1.18 -3.40 8.51
CA PHE A 176 1.23 -3.97 7.17
C PHE A 176 -0.10 -3.83 6.41
N TYR A 177 -0.07 -3.89 5.08
CA TYR A 177 -1.27 -3.70 4.25
C TYR A 177 -1.27 -4.62 3.01
N PRO A 178 -2.42 -5.21 2.64
CA PRO A 178 -2.56 -5.99 1.41
C PRO A 178 -2.72 -5.05 0.20
N VAL A 179 -1.64 -4.83 -0.56
CA VAL A 179 -1.64 -3.89 -1.70
C VAL A 179 -2.43 -4.40 -2.90
N GLY A 180 -2.31 -5.68 -3.25
CA GLY A 180 -3.02 -6.28 -4.38
C GLY A 180 -4.05 -7.28 -3.88
N VAL A 181 -5.34 -6.96 -4.06
CA VAL A 181 -6.43 -7.89 -3.70
C VAL A 181 -6.33 -9.14 -4.58
N GLY A 182 -6.38 -10.31 -3.96
CA GLY A 182 -6.20 -11.61 -4.63
C GLY A 182 -4.75 -12.09 -4.72
N GLN A 183 -3.78 -11.30 -4.26
CA GLN A 183 -2.42 -11.75 -4.01
C GLN A 183 -2.28 -12.22 -2.56
N ASP A 184 -1.35 -13.14 -2.30
CA ASP A 184 -1.06 -13.67 -0.97
C ASP A 184 -0.07 -12.80 -0.19
N VAL A 185 0.12 -11.53 -0.57
CA VAL A 185 1.21 -10.66 -0.10
C VAL A 185 0.71 -9.52 0.77
N TYR A 186 1.41 -9.30 1.89
CA TYR A 186 1.24 -8.15 2.76
C TYR A 186 2.51 -7.31 2.76
N VAL A 187 2.38 -6.01 2.49
CA VAL A 187 3.50 -5.06 2.47
C VAL A 187 3.66 -4.43 3.85
N ILE A 188 4.87 -4.48 4.40
CA ILE A 188 5.18 -3.91 5.71
C ILE A 188 5.26 -2.38 5.59
N GLY A 189 4.44 -1.70 6.37
CA GLY A 189 4.46 -0.26 6.57
C GLY A 189 5.34 0.11 7.76
N SER A 190 4.73 0.72 8.79
CA SER A 190 5.35 0.93 10.09
C SER A 190 4.31 0.73 11.19
N PRO A 191 4.54 -0.12 12.19
CA PRO A 191 3.63 -0.28 13.31
C PRO A 191 3.47 1.01 14.11
N PHE A 192 2.30 1.18 14.73
CA PHE A 192 1.97 2.30 15.62
C PHE A 192 2.02 1.89 17.09
N PHE A 193 1.76 0.61 17.39
CA PHE A 193 1.67 0.11 18.76
C PHE A 193 2.91 -0.70 19.15
N PRO A 194 3.35 -0.64 20.42
CA PRO A 194 4.48 -1.44 20.89
C PRO A 194 4.24 -2.95 20.80
N LYS A 195 2.98 -3.38 20.94
CA LYS A 195 2.56 -4.77 20.87
C LYS A 195 1.20 -4.89 20.20
N VAL A 196 1.07 -5.84 19.29
CA VAL A 196 -0.21 -6.27 18.71
C VAL A 196 -0.24 -7.79 18.76
N LYS A 197 -1.40 -8.36 19.10
CA LYS A 197 -1.66 -9.80 19.02
C LYS A 197 -2.92 -9.99 18.18
N LEU A 198 -2.77 -10.55 16.98
CA LEU A 198 -3.84 -10.84 16.06
C LEU A 198 -4.24 -12.31 16.18
N ASP A 199 -5.53 -12.56 16.35
CA ASP A 199 -6.11 -13.89 16.29
C ASP A 199 -6.39 -14.26 14.82
N LEU A 200 -5.69 -15.27 14.31
CA LEU A 200 -5.84 -15.79 12.95
C LEU A 200 -6.91 -16.91 12.88
N GLY A 201 -7.66 -17.09 13.96
CA GLY A 201 -8.71 -18.07 14.11
C GLY A 201 -8.21 -19.43 14.56
N GLN A 202 -9.17 -20.33 14.75
CA GLN A 202 -8.92 -21.69 15.20
C GLN A 202 -8.26 -22.54 14.11
N ARG A 203 -7.45 -23.51 14.53
CA ARG A 203 -6.99 -24.62 13.71
C ARG A 203 -7.37 -25.95 14.33
N THR A 204 -7.30 -27.03 13.57
CA THR A 204 -7.52 -28.36 14.14
C THR A 204 -6.41 -28.70 15.14
N LYS A 205 -6.68 -29.61 16.08
CA LYS A 205 -5.70 -30.02 17.09
C LYS A 205 -4.44 -30.62 16.46
N GLU A 206 -4.60 -31.34 15.35
CA GLU A 206 -3.47 -31.91 14.60
C GLU A 206 -2.54 -30.81 14.07
N ILE A 207 -3.11 -29.72 13.54
CA ILE A 207 -2.35 -28.56 13.05
C ILE A 207 -1.66 -27.86 14.23
N ILE A 208 -2.37 -27.61 15.33
CA ILE A 208 -1.81 -26.95 16.52
C ILE A 208 -0.63 -27.75 17.10
N ASN A 209 -0.77 -29.07 17.23
CA ASN A 209 0.30 -29.92 17.74
C ASN A 209 1.53 -29.91 16.81
N ARG A 210 1.32 -29.88 15.49
CA ARG A 210 2.40 -29.73 14.52
C ARG A 210 3.12 -28.39 14.68
N ILE A 211 2.38 -27.28 14.77
CA ILE A 211 2.93 -25.93 14.96
C ILE A 211 3.76 -25.86 16.24
N LYS A 212 3.22 -26.34 17.37
CA LYS A 212 3.92 -26.37 18.67
C LYS A 212 5.25 -27.12 18.58
N LYS A 213 5.24 -28.29 17.95
CA LYS A 213 6.45 -29.09 17.74
C LYS A 213 7.49 -28.37 16.87
N GLU A 214 7.06 -27.70 15.80
CA GLU A 214 7.92 -26.88 14.95
C GLU A 214 8.52 -25.67 15.71
N GLN A 215 7.79 -25.15 16.70
CA GLN A 215 8.22 -24.07 17.61
C GLN A 215 9.02 -24.56 18.82
N GLY A 216 9.25 -25.88 18.96
CA GLY A 216 10.00 -26.47 20.06
C GLY A 216 9.22 -26.62 21.38
N ASP A 217 7.90 -26.42 21.36
CA ASP A 217 7.01 -26.71 22.49
C ASP A 217 6.51 -28.17 22.41
N ASN A 218 6.95 -28.99 23.37
CA ASN A 218 6.58 -30.40 23.47
C ASN A 218 5.46 -30.66 24.49
N ASN A 219 4.82 -29.63 25.05
CA ASN A 219 3.72 -29.82 25.99
C ASN A 219 2.41 -30.14 25.25
N GLU A 220 1.93 -31.37 25.44
CA GLU A 220 0.58 -31.80 25.08
C GLU A 220 -0.41 -31.37 26.18
N ASP A 221 -0.72 -30.07 26.25
CA ASP A 221 -1.85 -29.62 27.07
C ASP A 221 -3.17 -29.86 26.31
N SER A 222 -3.95 -30.83 26.79
CA SER A 222 -5.24 -31.23 26.24
C SER A 222 -6.32 -30.13 26.30
N ASN A 223 -6.09 -29.08 27.10
CA ASN A 223 -6.97 -27.92 27.26
C ASN A 223 -6.45 -26.65 26.56
N ALA A 224 -5.37 -26.75 25.78
CA ALA A 224 -4.78 -25.58 25.13
C ALA A 224 -5.75 -24.93 24.14
N ASP A 225 -5.69 -23.61 24.08
CA ASP A 225 -6.35 -22.79 23.08
C ASP A 225 -5.94 -23.24 21.66
N ASN A 226 -6.92 -23.52 20.80
CA ASN A 226 -6.71 -23.93 19.42
C ASN A 226 -6.59 -22.74 18.45
N HIS A 227 -6.59 -21.51 18.96
CA HIS A 227 -6.35 -20.32 18.18
C HIS A 227 -4.87 -20.17 17.81
N VAL A 228 -4.64 -19.67 16.60
CA VAL A 228 -3.30 -19.32 16.11
C VAL A 228 -3.16 -17.82 16.12
N TYR A 229 -2.02 -17.32 16.60
CA TYR A 229 -1.79 -15.90 16.78
C TYR A 229 -0.61 -15.40 15.95
N LEU A 230 -0.78 -14.23 15.33
CA LEU A 230 0.32 -13.40 14.85
C LEU A 230 0.60 -12.30 15.87
N GLU A 231 1.81 -12.31 16.42
CA GLU A 231 2.28 -11.30 17.35
C GLU A 231 3.22 -10.32 16.65
N ILE A 232 3.07 -9.04 16.94
CA ILE A 232 3.95 -7.97 16.49
C ILE A 232 4.46 -7.24 17.72
N GLU A 233 5.77 -7.17 17.88
CA GLU A 233 6.45 -6.39 18.91
C GLU A 233 7.30 -5.31 18.25
N ALA A 234 6.96 -4.04 18.45
CA ALA A 234 7.68 -2.89 17.92
C ALA A 234 8.50 -2.22 19.03
N GLN A 235 9.75 -2.64 19.18
CA GLN A 235 10.65 -2.15 20.20
C GLN A 235 11.03 -0.70 19.94
N ASN A 236 10.93 0.14 20.98
CA ASN A 236 11.17 1.58 20.93
C ASN A 236 10.23 2.36 19.99
N VAL A 237 9.10 1.80 19.56
CA VAL A 237 8.14 2.56 18.73
C VAL A 237 7.64 3.79 19.49
N SER A 238 7.56 4.90 18.79
CA SER A 238 6.99 6.14 19.33
C SER A 238 6.47 7.00 18.17
N HIS A 239 6.00 8.20 18.47
CA HIS A 239 5.70 9.20 17.46
C HIS A 239 6.93 9.52 16.58
N ASP A 240 8.11 9.63 17.19
CA ASP A 240 9.35 9.97 16.49
C ASP A 240 10.06 8.73 15.92
N ASN A 241 10.00 7.61 16.64
CA ASN A 241 10.62 6.35 16.23
C ASN A 241 9.69 5.56 15.32
N LYS A 242 9.64 6.00 14.05
CA LYS A 242 8.76 5.46 13.01
C LYS A 242 9.46 4.65 11.93
N TYR A 243 10.77 4.49 12.02
CA TYR A 243 11.53 3.74 11.02
C TYR A 243 11.94 2.39 11.56
N ILE A 244 11.69 1.33 10.78
CA ILE A 244 12.19 -0.01 11.06
C ILE A 244 13.69 -0.01 10.77
N ARG A 245 14.49 -0.39 11.78
CA ARG A 245 15.94 -0.53 11.70
C ARG A 245 16.36 -1.95 11.38
N SER A 246 15.65 -2.92 11.95
CA SER A 246 15.77 -4.35 11.67
C SER A 246 14.48 -5.06 12.06
N ALA A 247 14.29 -6.27 11.56
CA ALA A 247 13.16 -7.11 11.93
C ALA A 247 13.59 -8.57 12.08
N THR A 248 12.89 -9.31 12.93
CA THR A 248 12.98 -10.77 12.97
C THR A 248 11.58 -11.38 12.89
N PHE A 249 11.46 -12.56 12.32
CA PHE A 249 10.27 -13.40 12.40
C PHE A 249 10.63 -14.74 13.05
N ASN A 250 9.98 -15.06 14.17
CA ASN A 250 10.29 -16.25 14.98
C ASN A 250 11.79 -16.37 15.32
N GLY A 251 12.42 -15.23 15.63
CA GLY A 251 13.84 -15.14 15.99
C GLY A 251 14.83 -15.23 14.83
N LYS A 252 14.36 -15.38 13.57
CA LYS A 252 15.19 -15.33 12.37
C LYS A 252 15.15 -13.95 11.75
N ASP A 253 16.27 -13.48 11.20
CA ASP A 253 16.34 -12.19 10.52
C ASP A 253 15.32 -12.09 9.38
N TRP A 254 14.67 -10.93 9.30
CA TRP A 254 13.66 -10.63 8.29
C TRP A 254 14.00 -9.33 7.57
N ASP A 255 14.65 -9.46 6.41
CA ASP A 255 15.14 -8.33 5.63
C ASP A 255 14.23 -7.94 4.45
N LYS A 256 13.02 -8.53 4.39
CA LYS A 256 11.98 -8.21 3.41
C LYS A 256 11.04 -7.13 3.96
N CYS A 257 10.62 -6.18 3.12
CA CYS A 257 9.55 -5.25 3.44
C CYS A 257 8.14 -5.80 3.17
N TRP A 258 7.99 -7.13 3.14
CA TRP A 258 6.76 -7.84 2.85
C TRP A 258 6.82 -9.28 3.40
N PHE A 259 5.68 -9.93 3.48
CA PHE A 259 5.52 -11.35 3.81
C PHE A 259 4.29 -11.92 3.09
N THR A 260 4.19 -13.24 2.99
CA THR A 260 3.01 -13.89 2.41
C THR A 260 2.04 -14.40 3.47
N TYR A 261 0.82 -14.76 3.06
CA TYR A 261 -0.11 -15.47 3.92
C TYR A 261 0.51 -16.76 4.48
N SER A 262 1.23 -17.54 3.66
CA SER A 262 1.91 -18.76 4.10
C SER A 262 3.02 -18.51 5.13
N ASP A 263 3.66 -17.34 5.12
CA ASP A 263 4.63 -16.98 6.17
C ASP A 263 3.97 -16.91 7.56
N ILE A 264 2.67 -16.55 7.62
CA ILE A 264 1.95 -16.28 8.88
C ILE A 264 0.77 -17.22 9.16
N GLU A 265 0.42 -18.15 8.26
CA GLU A 265 -0.81 -18.97 8.37
C GLU A 265 -0.86 -19.83 9.65
N ASN A 266 0.32 -20.15 10.17
CA ASN A 266 0.59 -20.90 11.40
C ASN A 266 0.94 -20.00 12.59
N GLY A 267 0.71 -18.70 12.45
CA GLY A 267 1.05 -17.69 13.44
C GLY A 267 2.55 -17.45 13.51
N GLY A 268 2.97 -16.76 14.56
CA GLY A 268 4.36 -16.43 14.78
C GLY A 268 4.52 -15.04 15.37
N LYS A 269 5.76 -14.60 15.47
CA LYS A 269 6.12 -13.33 16.09
C LYS A 269 7.07 -12.52 15.23
N PHE A 270 6.62 -11.36 14.79
CA PHE A 270 7.49 -10.30 14.32
C PHE A 270 8.04 -9.49 15.49
N VAL A 271 9.34 -9.21 15.47
CA VAL A 271 9.98 -8.22 16.34
C VAL A 271 10.62 -7.17 15.45
N PHE A 272 10.14 -5.93 15.52
CA PHE A 272 10.70 -4.78 14.83
C PHE A 272 11.50 -3.92 15.81
N VAL A 273 12.73 -3.58 15.44
CA VAL A 273 13.52 -2.58 16.18
C VAL A 273 13.31 -1.23 15.52
N MET A 274 12.67 -0.29 16.23
CA MET A 274 12.30 1.02 15.69
C MET A 274 13.35 2.09 16.00
N GLY A 275 13.41 3.13 15.17
CA GLY A 275 14.26 4.30 15.38
C GLY A 275 13.74 5.56 14.69
N ASN A 276 14.31 6.72 15.05
CA ASN A 276 13.95 8.03 14.49
C ASN A 276 14.66 8.37 13.17
N LYS A 277 15.57 7.51 12.71
CA LYS A 277 16.28 7.66 11.44
C LYS A 277 16.01 6.46 10.54
N ALA A 278 15.71 6.74 9.27
CA ALA A 278 15.54 5.72 8.24
C ALA A 278 16.76 4.79 8.18
N ASN A 279 16.53 3.48 8.18
CA ASN A 279 17.50 2.53 7.63
C ASN A 279 17.25 2.44 6.13
N ARG A 280 18.27 2.77 5.31
CA ARG A 280 18.15 2.74 3.85
C ARG A 280 18.55 1.39 3.23
N GLU A 281 18.90 0.42 4.06
CA GLU A 281 19.34 -0.91 3.64
C GLU A 281 18.31 -1.99 3.98
N TRP A 282 17.56 -1.83 5.08
CA TRP A 282 16.54 -2.81 5.47
C TRP A 282 15.35 -2.80 4.51
N GLY A 283 14.89 -3.98 4.09
CA GLY A 283 13.68 -4.12 3.29
C GLY A 283 13.84 -3.73 1.82
N THR A 284 15.05 -3.48 1.32
CA THR A 284 15.25 -3.05 -0.08
C THR A 284 15.30 -4.21 -1.07
N SER A 285 15.50 -5.44 -0.61
CA SER A 285 15.54 -6.65 -1.43
C SER A 285 15.34 -7.92 -0.57
N PRO A 286 14.68 -8.97 -1.09
CA PRO A 286 13.93 -9.00 -2.33
C PRO A 286 12.69 -8.10 -2.28
N LEU A 287 12.33 -7.54 -3.43
CA LEU A 287 11.12 -6.72 -3.59
C LEU A 287 9.86 -7.60 -3.49
N PRO A 288 8.69 -7.03 -3.13
CA PRO A 288 7.43 -7.77 -3.17
C PRO A 288 7.17 -8.31 -4.59
N PRO A 289 6.59 -9.52 -4.73
CA PRO A 289 6.41 -10.15 -6.03
C PRO A 289 5.35 -9.41 -6.86
N SER A 290 5.43 -9.57 -8.18
CA SER A 290 4.47 -9.09 -9.17
C SER A 290 4.02 -10.25 -10.06
N ALA A 291 3.06 -10.03 -10.96
CA ALA A 291 2.47 -11.07 -11.81
C ALA A 291 3.50 -11.96 -12.55
N GLU A 292 4.63 -11.39 -12.98
CA GLU A 292 5.72 -12.13 -13.64
C GLU A 292 6.47 -13.13 -12.74
N ASP A 293 6.31 -13.03 -11.42
CA ASP A 293 7.04 -13.85 -10.44
C ASP A 293 6.24 -15.11 -10.02
N TYR A 294 5.01 -15.28 -10.54
CA TYR A 294 4.12 -16.43 -10.32
C TYR A 294 3.96 -17.29 -11.59
#